data_AF-A0A669F041-F1
#
_entry.id   AF-A0A669F041-F1
#
_cell.length_a   1.000
_cell.length_b   1.000
_cell.length_c   1.000
_cell.angle_alpha   90.00
_cell.angle_beta   90.00
_cell.angle_gamma   90.00
#
_symmetry.space_group_name_H-M   'P 1'
#
loop_
_entity.id
_entity.type
_entity.pdbx_description
1 polymer ?
#
loop_
_entity_poly.entity_id
_entity_poly.type
_entity_poly.pdbx_seq_one_letter_code
_entity_poly.pdbx_strand_id
1 'polypeptide(L)'
;MRWCVAVLLAVLQLCSPALQSDPLLYVFQLQDGKEKPSKPWLNPTLGNVVPSRGGLSPPKVVETSETETTSNSSPMFGEHVNLRWVTWSGSLPNGTVAIFNGYTERTDYVCKVTCEAGFYTPSKGNFCQYPYADQEYASSKFEVLVNVDHFEFLQWVEDSYGSVPEYAIKTCPNSDIYVGKNKYGLGKVVTRHKAFFLPWEGDEYWYKNYQVLAINRDSYSQHISHVEYAIDQMELFHHPPEALKLTKVTNLECSNVEKTVTLEKTSTVEKKWDIGRETRNGSVSTMTAKVPIFGPGNVELSKEQTVTFSKGTTIVESISHAVSVELLVPPNHSCTVRMDGRKMKADIPFTGRLSRTNHNGDTHWTYITGTYDGVSVGEINAVVERCQPVPEAVPCSPDQN
;
A
#
# COMPACT_ATOMS: atom_id res chain seq x y z
N MET A 1 -16.90 35.16 70.76
CA MET A 1 -18.31 34.73 70.69
C MET A 1 -18.47 33.93 69.40
N ARG A 2 -18.11 32.63 69.35
CA ARG A 2 -18.92 31.47 69.73
C ARG A 2 -20.42 31.68 69.50
N TRP A 3 -20.92 31.16 68.39
CA TRP A 3 -22.23 30.50 68.35
C TRP A 3 -22.16 29.27 67.44
N CYS A 4 -22.29 28.12 68.10
CA CYS A 4 -22.45 26.81 67.54
C CYS A 4 -23.91 26.65 67.13
N VAL A 5 -24.17 26.18 65.91
CA VAL A 5 -25.46 25.57 65.56
C VAL A 5 -25.24 24.07 65.54
N ALA A 6 -25.87 23.40 66.51
CA ALA A 6 -25.99 21.97 66.61
C ALA A 6 -26.93 21.46 65.53
N VAL A 7 -26.52 20.43 64.80
CA VAL A 7 -27.41 19.63 63.94
C VAL A 7 -27.38 18.21 64.48
N LEU A 8 -28.57 17.70 64.80
CA LEU A 8 -28.83 16.41 65.43
C LEU A 8 -28.33 15.23 64.58
N LEU A 9 -27.72 14.28 65.28
CA LEU A 9 -27.44 12.92 64.82
C LEU A 9 -28.75 12.14 64.62
N ALA A 10 -28.95 11.59 63.42
CA ALA A 10 -29.78 10.42 63.20
C ALA A 10 -28.87 9.25 62.79
N VAL A 11 -28.70 8.30 63.70
CA VAL A 11 -28.00 7.03 63.46
C VAL A 11 -29.01 6.06 62.84
N LEU A 12 -28.75 5.62 61.61
CA LEU A 12 -29.35 4.41 61.04
C LEU A 12 -28.22 3.56 60.49
N GLN A 13 -27.87 2.52 61.27
CA GLN A 13 -27.02 1.42 60.87
C GLN A 13 -27.65 0.67 59.70
N LEU A 14 -26.94 0.57 58.58
CA LEU A 14 -27.16 -0.48 57.58
C LEU A 14 -25.78 -1.04 57.21
N CYS A 15 -25.56 -2.29 57.63
CA CYS A 15 -24.43 -3.11 57.21
C CYS A 15 -24.43 -3.20 55.68
N SER A 16 -23.31 -2.85 55.05
CA SER A 16 -23.02 -3.25 53.69
C SER A 16 -22.25 -4.58 53.71
N PRO A 17 -22.53 -5.45 52.75
CA PRO A 17 -21.44 -6.00 51.96
C PRO A 17 -21.64 -5.66 50.48
N ALA A 18 -20.50 -5.38 49.84
CA ALA A 18 -20.38 -5.10 48.43
C ALA A 18 -20.41 -6.39 47.57
N LEU A 19 -20.55 -6.14 46.26
CA LEU A 19 -20.07 -6.89 45.09
C LEU A 19 -21.03 -7.77 44.26
N GLN A 20 -20.94 -7.46 42.96
CA GLN A 20 -21.16 -8.26 41.75
C GLN A 20 -22.60 -8.49 41.28
N SER A 21 -22.99 -7.68 40.29
CA SER A 21 -23.70 -8.20 39.11
C SER A 21 -23.19 -7.50 37.85
N ASP A 22 -22.68 -8.31 36.91
CA ASP A 22 -22.39 -7.95 35.52
C ASP A 22 -23.69 -7.52 34.83
N PRO A 23 -23.71 -6.43 34.02
CA PRO A 23 -24.91 -6.07 33.28
C PRO A 23 -25.05 -6.99 32.06
N LEU A 24 -25.88 -8.03 32.19
CA LEU A 24 -26.39 -8.81 31.07
C LEU A 24 -27.20 -7.87 30.14
N LEU A 25 -26.66 -7.59 28.95
CA LEU A 25 -27.34 -6.83 27.90
C LEU A 25 -28.48 -7.67 27.29
N TYR A 26 -29.70 -7.49 27.79
CA TYR A 26 -30.94 -7.92 27.13
C TYR A 26 -31.48 -6.79 26.25
N VAL A 27 -31.94 -7.12 25.03
CA VAL A 27 -32.70 -6.19 24.16
C VAL A 27 -34.10 -6.77 23.99
N PHE A 28 -35.10 -6.14 24.58
CA PHE A 28 -36.49 -6.56 24.43
C PHE A 28 -36.96 -6.34 22.98
N GLN A 29 -37.51 -7.39 22.34
CA GLN A 29 -38.32 -7.25 21.13
C GLN A 29 -39.79 -7.53 21.46
N LEU A 30 -40.66 -6.61 21.08
CA LEU A 30 -42.11 -6.75 21.20
C LEU A 30 -42.65 -7.60 20.04
N GLN A 31 -43.11 -8.82 20.34
CA GLN A 31 -44.04 -9.57 19.50
C GLN A 31 -45.19 -10.08 20.38
N ASP A 32 -46.42 -9.75 20.00
CA ASP A 32 -47.67 -10.23 20.59
C ASP A 32 -47.82 -10.09 22.12
N GLY A 33 -47.54 -8.89 22.65
CA GLY A 33 -48.04 -8.48 23.98
C GLY A 33 -47.58 -9.33 25.18
N LYS A 34 -46.61 -10.22 25.01
CA LYS A 34 -45.95 -10.97 26.09
C LYS A 34 -44.45 -10.76 26.01
N GLU A 35 -43.88 -10.15 27.04
CA GLU A 35 -42.44 -10.06 27.24
C GLU A 35 -41.85 -11.48 27.33
N LYS A 36 -41.14 -11.90 26.29
CA LYS A 36 -40.21 -13.02 26.34
C LYS A 36 -38.79 -12.45 26.31
N PRO A 37 -37.89 -12.85 27.22
CA PRO A 37 -36.50 -12.42 27.16
C PRO A 37 -35.90 -12.87 25.82
N SER A 38 -35.35 -11.91 25.06
CA SER A 38 -34.56 -12.21 23.87
C SER A 38 -33.43 -13.16 24.24
N LYS A 39 -33.21 -14.22 23.46
CA LYS A 39 -32.02 -15.08 23.65
C LYS A 39 -30.77 -14.18 23.68
N PRO A 40 -29.89 -14.29 24.69
CA PRO A 40 -28.69 -13.48 24.75
C PRO A 40 -27.88 -13.71 23.47
N TRP A 41 -27.32 -12.62 22.92
CA TRP A 41 -26.54 -12.65 21.67
C TRP A 41 -25.29 -13.53 21.75
N LEU A 42 -24.81 -13.79 22.96
CA LEU A 42 -23.69 -14.68 23.26
C LEU A 42 -24.14 -15.68 24.32
N ASN A 43 -23.76 -16.95 24.16
CA ASN A 43 -24.05 -17.97 25.16
C ASN A 43 -23.21 -17.72 26.43
N PRO A 44 -23.80 -17.38 27.59
CA PRO A 44 -23.05 -17.05 28.79
C PRO A 44 -22.19 -18.19 29.33
N THR A 45 -22.51 -19.46 29.00
CA THR A 45 -21.74 -20.62 29.47
C THR A 45 -20.39 -20.79 28.75
N LEU A 46 -20.23 -20.16 27.59
CA LEU A 46 -19.01 -20.21 26.76
C LEU A 46 -18.12 -18.97 26.94
N GLY A 47 -18.53 -18.04 27.81
CA GLY A 47 -17.88 -16.76 28.02
C GLY A 47 -16.79 -16.79 29.08
N ASN A 48 -15.59 -16.30 28.75
CA ASN A 48 -14.45 -16.16 29.66
C ASN A 48 -14.05 -17.44 30.42
N VAL A 49 -14.39 -18.61 29.88
CA VAL A 49 -14.04 -19.91 30.46
C VAL A 49 -12.58 -20.24 30.15
N VAL A 50 -11.92 -20.97 31.04
CA VAL A 50 -10.62 -21.59 30.74
C VAL A 50 -10.86 -22.87 29.95
N PRO A 51 -10.45 -22.97 28.67
CA PRO A 51 -10.70 -24.17 27.87
C PRO A 51 -9.99 -25.38 28.48
N SER A 52 -10.65 -26.53 28.53
CA SER A 52 -10.07 -27.73 29.12
C SER A 52 -8.99 -28.34 28.21
N ARG A 53 -7.89 -28.83 28.78
CA ARG A 53 -6.86 -29.58 28.02
C ARG A 53 -7.15 -31.07 27.87
N GLY A 54 -8.13 -31.60 28.62
CA GLY A 54 -8.38 -33.04 28.76
C GLY A 54 -9.58 -33.58 27.98
N GLY A 55 -10.39 -32.73 27.37
CA GLY A 55 -11.51 -33.13 26.53
C GLY A 55 -11.11 -33.13 25.07
N LEU A 56 -11.13 -34.30 24.42
CA LEU A 56 -11.02 -34.45 22.97
C LEU A 56 -12.44 -34.62 22.42
N SER A 57 -13.09 -33.51 22.07
CA SER A 57 -14.28 -33.59 21.21
C SER A 57 -13.84 -33.23 19.80
N PRO A 58 -13.99 -34.13 18.81
CA PRO A 58 -13.58 -33.83 17.46
C PRO A 58 -14.41 -32.66 16.91
N PRO A 59 -13.79 -31.73 16.17
CA PRO A 59 -14.48 -30.62 15.53
C PRO A 59 -15.46 -31.15 14.47
N LYS A 60 -16.52 -30.39 14.21
CA LYS A 60 -17.46 -30.77 13.15
C LYS A 60 -16.85 -30.49 11.78
N VAL A 61 -16.53 -31.56 11.04
CA VAL A 61 -15.97 -31.45 9.70
C VAL A 61 -17.05 -31.02 8.72
N VAL A 62 -16.81 -29.94 7.98
CA VAL A 62 -17.69 -29.44 6.92
C VAL A 62 -16.99 -29.57 5.59
N GLU A 63 -17.60 -30.32 4.67
CA GLU A 63 -17.22 -30.29 3.26
C GLU A 63 -18.02 -29.22 2.55
N THR A 64 -17.42 -28.05 2.33
CA THR A 64 -18.05 -26.99 1.55
C THR A 64 -18.05 -27.40 0.07
N SER A 65 -19.24 -27.44 -0.55
CA SER A 65 -19.40 -27.64 -1.99
C SER A 65 -18.77 -26.49 -2.77
N GLU A 66 -18.17 -26.81 -3.92
CA GLU A 66 -17.55 -25.84 -4.83
C GLU A 66 -18.59 -24.85 -5.34
N THR A 67 -18.73 -23.73 -4.67
CA THR A 67 -19.00 -22.49 -5.39
C THR A 67 -17.63 -21.93 -5.70
N GLU A 68 -17.24 -21.97 -6.98
CA GLU A 68 -16.08 -21.26 -7.50
C GLU A 68 -16.23 -19.76 -7.25
N THR A 69 -16.02 -19.31 -6.02
CA THR A 69 -15.47 -17.98 -5.83
C THR A 69 -14.00 -18.12 -6.16
N THR A 70 -13.66 -17.91 -7.43
CA THR A 70 -12.35 -17.37 -7.81
C THR A 70 -12.16 -16.04 -7.08
N SER A 71 -11.87 -16.09 -5.78
CA SER A 71 -11.37 -14.92 -5.09
C SER A 71 -9.91 -14.84 -5.45
N ASN A 72 -9.60 -14.17 -6.56
CA ASN A 72 -8.32 -13.49 -6.64
C ASN A 72 -8.22 -12.67 -5.36
N SER A 73 -7.33 -13.08 -4.45
CA SER A 73 -7.16 -12.44 -3.16
C SER A 73 -6.67 -11.02 -3.42
N SER A 74 -7.60 -10.07 -3.55
CA SER A 74 -7.23 -8.67 -3.69
C SER A 74 -6.46 -8.27 -2.44
N PRO A 75 -5.33 -7.55 -2.59
CA PRO A 75 -4.59 -7.08 -1.44
C PRO A 75 -5.51 -6.23 -0.57
N MET A 76 -5.53 -6.55 0.73
CA MET A 76 -6.38 -5.87 1.71
C MET A 76 -6.08 -4.38 1.80
N PHE A 77 -4.82 -4.03 1.54
CA PHE A 77 -4.30 -2.68 1.49
C PHE A 77 -3.37 -2.59 0.28
N GLY A 78 -3.56 -1.59 -0.60
CA GLY A 78 -2.77 -1.44 -1.84
C GLY A 78 -1.25 -1.27 -1.62
N GLU A 79 -0.84 -0.79 -0.45
CA GLU A 79 0.56 -0.64 -0.03
C GLU A 79 1.22 -1.97 0.40
N HIS A 80 0.41 -2.96 0.81
CA HIS A 80 0.85 -4.17 1.55
C HIS A 80 0.56 -5.46 0.76
N VAL A 81 0.94 -5.47 -0.51
CA VAL A 81 0.67 -6.60 -1.43
C VAL A 81 1.40 -7.90 -1.06
N ASN A 82 2.43 -7.83 -0.20
CA ASN A 82 3.14 -8.99 0.31
C ASN A 82 2.31 -9.76 1.36
N LEU A 83 1.34 -9.13 2.01
CA LEU A 83 0.44 -9.77 2.95
C LEU A 83 -0.87 -10.16 2.25
N ARG A 84 -1.09 -11.46 2.08
CA ARG A 84 -2.24 -11.97 1.33
C ARG A 84 -2.76 -13.30 1.87
N TRP A 85 -4.03 -13.55 1.61
CA TRP A 85 -4.65 -14.86 1.81
C TRP A 85 -4.29 -15.77 0.63
N VAL A 86 -3.81 -16.98 0.91
CA VAL A 86 -3.40 -17.97 -0.09
C VAL A 86 -4.19 -19.24 0.14
N THR A 87 -4.83 -19.76 -0.91
CA THR A 87 -5.55 -21.03 -0.85
C THR A 87 -4.62 -22.18 -0.49
N TRP A 88 -5.05 -23.02 0.45
CA TRP A 88 -4.32 -24.20 0.87
C TRP A 88 -4.17 -25.20 -0.28
N SER A 89 -2.93 -25.58 -0.59
CA SER A 89 -2.58 -26.52 -1.66
C SER A 89 -2.00 -27.85 -1.16
N GLY A 90 -2.11 -28.12 0.15
CA GLY A 90 -1.56 -29.33 0.78
C GLY A 90 -0.18 -29.16 1.43
N SER A 91 0.47 -28.02 1.23
CA SER A 91 1.75 -27.67 1.87
C SER A 91 1.73 -26.26 2.42
N LEU A 92 2.42 -26.04 3.53
CA LEU A 92 2.52 -24.74 4.18
C LEU A 92 3.43 -23.78 3.37
N PRO A 93 2.91 -22.65 2.86
CA PRO A 93 3.73 -21.65 2.16
C PRO A 93 4.75 -21.00 3.09
N ASN A 94 5.92 -20.66 2.54
CA ASN A 94 6.90 -19.82 3.26
C ASN A 94 6.29 -18.46 3.58
N GLY A 95 6.60 -17.92 4.77
CA GLY A 95 6.02 -16.66 5.24
C GLY A 95 4.62 -16.76 5.83
N THR A 96 4.07 -17.97 6.03
CA THR A 96 2.76 -18.12 6.68
C THR A 96 2.81 -17.56 8.10
N VAL A 97 1.87 -16.69 8.43
CA VAL A 97 1.78 -16.01 9.73
C VAL A 97 1.39 -17.02 10.80
N ALA A 98 2.17 -17.07 11.87
CA ALA A 98 2.01 -18.04 12.95
C ALA A 98 2.20 -17.41 14.31
N ILE A 99 1.74 -18.12 15.34
CA ILE A 99 2.10 -17.88 16.73
C ILE A 99 2.64 -19.17 17.34
N PHE A 100 3.51 -19.03 18.32
CA PHE A 100 3.74 -20.10 19.27
C PHE A 100 2.66 -20.05 20.36
N ASN A 101 1.81 -21.06 20.41
CA ASN A 101 0.75 -21.18 21.40
C ASN A 101 1.32 -21.84 22.67
N GLY A 102 1.71 -21.02 23.65
CA GLY A 102 2.24 -21.50 24.93
C GLY A 102 1.23 -22.30 25.77
N TYR A 103 -0.08 -22.22 25.47
CA TYR A 103 -1.09 -23.00 26.20
C TYR A 103 -1.20 -24.45 25.70
N THR A 104 -0.84 -24.72 24.44
CA THR A 104 -0.81 -26.08 23.86
C THR A 104 0.59 -26.55 23.49
N GLU A 105 1.60 -25.70 23.70
CA GLU A 105 3.02 -25.95 23.35
C GLU A 105 3.21 -26.33 21.88
N ARG A 106 2.47 -25.67 20.98
CA ARG A 106 2.57 -25.91 19.52
C ARG A 106 2.55 -24.62 18.72
N THR A 107 2.93 -24.72 17.45
CA THR A 107 2.78 -23.64 16.49
C THR A 107 1.41 -23.71 15.84
N ASP A 108 0.68 -22.59 15.91
CA ASP A 108 -0.60 -22.39 15.29
C ASP A 108 -0.46 -21.34 14.17
N TYR A 109 -0.90 -21.68 12.97
CA TYR A 109 -0.85 -20.84 11.77
C TYR A 109 -2.20 -20.17 11.53
N VAL A 110 -2.19 -18.90 11.14
CA VAL A 110 -3.41 -18.16 10.82
C VAL A 110 -4.04 -18.72 9.54
N CYS A 111 -5.27 -19.21 9.67
CA CYS A 111 -6.08 -19.64 8.53
C CYS A 111 -7.47 -19.03 8.60
N LYS A 112 -8.20 -19.10 7.48
CA LYS A 112 -9.63 -18.81 7.44
C LYS A 112 -10.39 -19.79 6.56
N VAL A 113 -11.65 -20.01 6.90
CA VAL A 113 -12.62 -20.71 6.07
C VAL A 113 -13.72 -19.71 5.78
N THR A 114 -13.93 -19.37 4.51
CA THR A 114 -14.78 -18.23 4.12
C THR A 114 -14.28 -16.92 4.79
N CYS A 115 -15.04 -16.33 5.71
CA CYS A 115 -14.64 -15.17 6.50
C CYS A 115 -14.29 -15.51 7.96
N GLU A 116 -14.32 -16.78 8.35
CA GLU A 116 -14.10 -17.19 9.73
C GLU A 116 -12.62 -17.49 9.96
N ALA A 117 -11.95 -16.64 10.74
CA ALA A 117 -10.55 -16.85 11.13
C ALA A 117 -10.43 -17.93 12.21
N GLY A 118 -9.37 -18.73 12.09
CA GLY A 118 -9.09 -19.84 12.96
C GLY A 118 -7.61 -20.19 12.98
N PHE A 119 -7.29 -21.45 13.22
CA PHE A 119 -5.91 -21.94 13.20
C PHE A 119 -5.74 -23.25 12.43
N TYR A 120 -4.59 -23.36 11.78
CA TYR A 120 -4.07 -24.60 11.23
C TYR A 120 -2.87 -25.03 12.06
N THR A 121 -2.74 -26.33 12.33
CA THR A 121 -1.52 -26.90 12.92
C THR A 121 -1.33 -28.33 12.40
N PRO A 122 -0.09 -28.73 12.04
CA PRO A 122 0.15 -30.08 11.51
C PRO A 122 -0.31 -31.21 12.43
N SER A 123 -0.30 -30.99 13.75
CA SER A 123 -0.73 -31.98 14.75
C SER A 123 -2.23 -32.30 14.73
N LYS A 124 -3.05 -31.44 14.12
CA LYS A 124 -4.51 -31.65 13.94
C LYS A 124 -4.89 -32.02 12.51
N GLY A 125 -3.91 -32.41 11.69
CA GLY A 125 -4.11 -32.77 10.28
C GLY A 125 -4.30 -31.56 9.36
N ASN A 126 -4.62 -31.82 8.09
CA ASN A 126 -4.74 -30.81 7.03
C ASN A 126 -6.07 -30.05 7.07
N PHE A 127 -6.43 -29.51 8.24
CA PHE A 127 -7.68 -28.80 8.47
C PHE A 127 -7.43 -27.45 9.15
N CYS A 128 -8.14 -26.43 8.67
CA CYS A 128 -8.31 -25.19 9.42
C CYS A 128 -9.43 -25.39 10.45
N GLN A 129 -9.12 -25.17 11.73
CA GLN A 129 -10.06 -25.18 12.84
C GLN A 129 -10.58 -23.76 13.05
N TYR A 130 -11.89 -23.56 12.97
CA TYR A 130 -12.48 -22.22 13.05
C TYR A 130 -13.75 -22.21 13.90
N PRO A 131 -14.00 -21.11 14.63
CA PRO A 131 -15.17 -21.00 15.49
C PRO A 131 -16.36 -20.49 14.67
N TYR A 132 -17.54 -21.06 14.87
CA TYR A 132 -18.78 -20.55 14.27
C TYR A 132 -20.01 -20.99 15.08
N ALA A 133 -20.88 -20.05 15.41
CA ALA A 133 -22.20 -20.33 16.00
C ALA A 133 -22.14 -21.28 17.21
N ASP A 134 -21.35 -20.92 18.21
CA ASP A 134 -21.13 -21.65 19.47
C ASP A 134 -20.38 -23.01 19.31
N GLN A 135 -19.86 -23.36 18.12
CA GLN A 135 -19.14 -24.62 17.86
C GLN A 135 -17.79 -24.43 17.15
N GLU A 136 -16.88 -25.39 17.36
CA GLU A 136 -15.67 -25.56 16.55
C GLU A 136 -15.96 -26.39 15.30
N TYR A 137 -15.54 -25.86 14.16
CA TYR A 137 -15.64 -26.51 12.86
C TYR A 137 -14.25 -26.74 12.24
N ALA A 138 -14.17 -27.74 11.36
CA ALA A 138 -12.96 -28.06 10.60
C ALA A 138 -13.25 -28.11 9.10
N SER A 139 -12.36 -27.55 8.28
CA SER A 139 -12.42 -27.66 6.82
C SER A 139 -11.04 -27.91 6.22
N SER A 140 -10.96 -28.79 5.22
CA SER A 140 -9.77 -29.04 4.40
C SER A 140 -9.63 -28.02 3.25
N LYS A 141 -10.70 -27.27 2.97
CA LYS A 141 -10.73 -26.15 2.02
C LYS A 141 -10.65 -24.84 2.81
N PHE A 142 -9.47 -24.23 2.84
CA PHE A 142 -9.20 -23.02 3.60
C PHE A 142 -8.12 -22.17 2.93
N GLU A 143 -7.97 -20.95 3.41
CA GLU A 143 -6.87 -20.06 3.05
C GLU A 143 -5.96 -19.82 4.27
N VAL A 144 -4.68 -19.61 4.04
CA VAL A 144 -3.69 -19.23 5.06
C VAL A 144 -3.22 -17.80 4.83
N LEU A 145 -2.93 -17.08 5.91
CA LEU A 145 -2.38 -15.72 5.81
C LEU A 145 -0.86 -15.80 5.58
N VAL A 146 -0.39 -15.27 4.46
CA VAL A 146 1.03 -15.29 4.08
C VAL A 146 1.57 -13.88 4.02
N ASN A 147 2.65 -13.63 4.75
CA ASN A 147 3.51 -12.47 4.63
C ASN A 147 4.74 -12.87 3.81
N VAL A 148 4.67 -12.66 2.49
CA VAL A 148 5.73 -13.04 1.55
C VAL A 148 7.04 -12.35 1.94
N ASP A 149 8.12 -13.15 2.03
CA ASP A 149 9.46 -12.74 2.49
C ASP A 149 9.50 -12.16 3.92
N HIS A 150 8.43 -12.35 4.71
CA HIS A 150 8.23 -11.66 5.99
C HIS A 150 8.31 -10.14 5.86
N PHE A 151 7.96 -9.58 4.70
CA PHE A 151 8.22 -8.19 4.35
C PHE A 151 7.45 -7.19 5.22
N GLU A 152 6.18 -7.46 5.52
CA GLU A 152 5.36 -6.55 6.31
C GLU A 152 5.68 -6.66 7.81
N PHE A 153 5.78 -5.52 8.49
CA PHE A 153 5.92 -5.49 9.95
C PHE A 153 4.57 -5.77 10.58
N LEU A 154 4.38 -6.99 11.09
CA LEU A 154 3.15 -7.40 11.76
C LEU A 154 3.30 -7.25 13.27
N GLN A 155 2.20 -6.88 13.93
CA GLN A 155 2.14 -6.77 15.38
C GLN A 155 0.81 -7.28 15.94
N TRP A 156 0.85 -7.71 17.20
CA TRP A 156 -0.32 -8.10 17.98
C TRP A 156 -0.66 -6.99 18.96
N VAL A 157 -1.73 -6.26 18.72
CA VAL A 157 -2.14 -5.11 19.53
C VAL A 157 -3.21 -5.54 20.53
N GLU A 158 -3.02 -5.25 21.82
CA GLU A 158 -4.02 -5.52 22.86
C GLU A 158 -5.26 -4.64 22.66
N ASP A 159 -6.43 -5.27 22.68
CA ASP A 159 -7.70 -4.57 22.56
C ASP A 159 -8.84 -5.36 23.23
N SER A 160 -10.04 -4.77 23.27
CA SER A 160 -11.17 -5.35 23.97
C SER A 160 -12.54 -4.86 23.47
N TYR A 161 -13.60 -5.58 23.85
CA TYR A 161 -15.00 -5.17 23.66
C TYR A 161 -15.38 -4.77 22.22
N GLY A 162 -14.78 -5.40 21.22
CA GLY A 162 -15.05 -5.16 19.79
C GLY A 162 -14.23 -4.06 19.17
N SER A 163 -13.36 -3.38 19.93
CA SER A 163 -12.39 -2.45 19.36
C SER A 163 -11.29 -3.21 18.62
N VAL A 164 -10.77 -2.56 17.57
CA VAL A 164 -9.68 -3.03 16.73
C VAL A 164 -8.78 -1.84 16.35
N PRO A 165 -7.47 -2.05 16.22
CA PRO A 165 -6.55 -1.00 15.77
C PRO A 165 -6.76 -0.65 14.29
N GLU A 166 -6.22 0.50 13.87
CA GLU A 166 -6.09 0.81 12.45
C GLU A 166 -5.21 -0.26 11.75
N TYR A 167 -5.49 -0.55 10.48
CA TYR A 167 -4.81 -1.60 9.70
C TYR A 167 -4.88 -3.02 10.31
N ALA A 168 -5.92 -3.28 11.11
CA ALA A 168 -6.24 -4.63 11.54
C ALA A 168 -6.52 -5.56 10.34
N ILE A 169 -6.05 -6.79 10.41
CA ILE A 169 -6.19 -7.78 9.34
C ILE A 169 -7.61 -8.35 9.36
N LYS A 170 -8.47 -7.86 8.44
CA LYS A 170 -9.78 -8.46 8.16
C LYS A 170 -9.65 -9.81 7.46
N THR A 171 -10.67 -10.64 7.61
CA THR A 171 -10.78 -11.91 6.88
C THR A 171 -11.47 -11.74 5.52
N CYS A 172 -12.43 -10.83 5.42
CA CYS A 172 -13.14 -10.47 4.19
C CYS A 172 -13.35 -8.94 4.09
N PRO A 173 -13.41 -8.36 2.87
CA PRO A 173 -13.56 -6.91 2.67
C PRO A 173 -14.83 -6.31 3.30
N ASN A 174 -15.96 -7.02 3.18
CA ASN A 174 -17.28 -6.54 3.59
C ASN A 174 -17.72 -7.06 4.98
N SER A 175 -16.79 -7.61 5.76
CA SER A 175 -17.07 -8.14 7.10
C SER A 175 -16.21 -7.44 8.14
N ASP A 176 -16.78 -7.16 9.31
CA ASP A 176 -16.03 -6.70 10.48
C ASP A 176 -15.56 -7.87 11.34
N ILE A 177 -14.90 -8.82 10.66
CA ILE A 177 -14.26 -10.00 11.24
C ILE A 177 -12.75 -9.86 11.02
N TYR A 178 -11.99 -9.99 12.09
CA TYR A 178 -10.54 -9.75 12.12
C TYR A 178 -9.81 -10.94 12.71
N VAL A 179 -8.55 -11.11 12.33
CA VAL A 179 -7.65 -12.10 12.92
C VAL A 179 -7.29 -11.68 14.34
N GLY A 180 -7.58 -12.55 15.31
CA GLY A 180 -7.28 -12.29 16.71
C GLY A 180 -6.57 -13.44 17.40
N LYS A 181 -6.04 -13.16 18.59
CA LYS A 181 -5.55 -14.17 19.52
C LYS A 181 -5.88 -13.80 20.96
N ASN A 182 -5.86 -14.80 21.82
CA ASN A 182 -5.72 -14.59 23.25
C ASN A 182 -4.64 -15.54 23.80
N LYS A 183 -4.55 -15.68 25.13
CA LYS A 183 -3.59 -16.58 25.77
C LYS A 183 -3.78 -18.07 25.43
N TYR A 184 -4.91 -18.48 24.86
CA TYR A 184 -5.23 -19.88 24.56
C TYR A 184 -5.01 -20.24 23.09
N GLY A 185 -5.02 -19.27 22.16
CA GLY A 185 -4.80 -19.55 20.75
C GLY A 185 -5.31 -18.45 19.81
N LEU A 186 -5.33 -18.79 18.52
CA LEU A 186 -5.85 -17.95 17.45
C LEU A 186 -7.35 -18.14 17.25
N GLY A 187 -8.00 -17.13 16.68
CA GLY A 187 -9.40 -17.17 16.30
C GLY A 187 -9.82 -15.88 15.62
N LYS A 188 -11.07 -15.47 15.83
CA LYS A 188 -11.66 -14.30 15.17
C LYS A 188 -12.12 -13.25 16.18
N VAL A 189 -11.98 -11.98 15.83
CA VAL A 189 -12.64 -10.86 16.53
C VAL A 189 -13.81 -10.41 15.70
N VAL A 190 -15.00 -10.37 16.30
CA VAL A 190 -16.22 -9.87 15.65
C VAL A 190 -16.67 -8.62 16.38
N THR A 191 -16.47 -7.46 15.75
CA THR A 191 -16.70 -6.15 16.39
C THR A 191 -18.16 -5.96 16.80
N ARG A 192 -19.09 -6.41 15.94
CA ARG A 192 -20.55 -6.40 16.21
C ARG A 192 -20.92 -7.17 17.48
N HIS A 193 -20.23 -8.28 17.75
CA HIS A 193 -20.45 -9.10 18.95
C HIS A 193 -19.58 -8.65 20.14
N LYS A 194 -18.72 -7.66 19.93
CA LYS A 194 -17.83 -7.09 20.93
C LYS A 194 -16.97 -8.16 21.62
N ALA A 195 -16.48 -9.14 20.88
CA ALA A 195 -15.79 -10.30 21.44
C ALA A 195 -14.80 -10.94 20.45
N PHE A 196 -13.80 -11.60 21.03
CA PHE A 196 -12.96 -12.60 20.39
C PHE A 196 -13.58 -13.99 20.57
N PHE A 197 -13.52 -14.82 19.54
CA PHE A 197 -14.04 -16.17 19.51
C PHE A 197 -12.91 -17.16 19.22
N LEU A 198 -12.79 -18.17 20.07
CA LEU A 198 -11.75 -19.19 20.05
C LEU A 198 -12.36 -20.55 19.69
N PRO A 199 -11.90 -21.21 18.62
CA PRO A 199 -12.23 -22.61 18.37
C PRO A 199 -11.45 -23.49 19.36
N TRP A 200 -12.15 -24.38 20.07
CA TRP A 200 -11.50 -25.29 20.99
C TRP A 200 -12.30 -26.56 21.27
N GLU A 201 -11.77 -27.70 20.82
CA GLU A 201 -12.22 -29.06 21.15
C GLU A 201 -13.75 -29.22 21.07
N GLY A 202 -14.31 -28.83 19.93
CA GLY A 202 -15.74 -28.93 19.61
C GLY A 202 -16.57 -27.66 19.87
N ASP A 203 -16.08 -26.72 20.68
CA ASP A 203 -16.84 -25.52 21.08
C ASP A 203 -16.23 -24.20 20.56
N GLU A 204 -17.05 -23.16 20.45
CA GLU A 204 -16.61 -21.77 20.26
C GLU A 204 -16.71 -21.02 21.60
N TYR A 205 -15.55 -20.68 22.19
CA TYR A 205 -15.48 -19.86 23.40
C TYR A 205 -15.38 -18.38 23.05
N TRP A 206 -15.91 -17.49 23.89
CA TRP A 206 -15.79 -16.05 23.66
C TRP A 206 -15.15 -15.29 24.82
N TYR A 207 -14.40 -14.23 24.49
CA TYR A 207 -13.64 -13.42 25.43
C TYR A 207 -13.76 -11.93 25.11
N LYS A 208 -13.74 -11.08 26.14
CA LYS A 208 -13.80 -9.62 25.98
C LYS A 208 -12.43 -8.97 25.79
N ASN A 209 -11.35 -9.62 26.23
CA ASN A 209 -9.98 -9.14 26.09
C ASN A 209 -9.21 -10.05 25.14
N TYR A 210 -8.47 -9.46 24.22
CA TYR A 210 -7.79 -10.17 23.14
C TYR A 210 -6.67 -9.31 22.55
N GLN A 211 -5.94 -9.86 21.59
CA GLN A 211 -5.03 -9.12 20.73
C GLN A 211 -5.49 -9.26 19.28
N VAL A 212 -5.36 -8.20 18.51
CA VAL A 212 -5.70 -8.16 17.08
C VAL A 212 -4.42 -8.11 16.26
N LEU A 213 -4.36 -8.90 15.19
CA LEU A 213 -3.25 -8.82 14.24
C LEU A 213 -3.42 -7.56 13.39
N ALA A 214 -2.38 -6.74 13.34
CA ALA A 214 -2.36 -5.52 12.55
C ALA A 214 -1.00 -5.30 11.89
N ILE A 215 -0.97 -4.47 10.86
CA ILE A 215 0.26 -3.97 10.26
C ILE A 215 0.79 -2.83 11.14
N ASN A 216 2.04 -2.93 11.57
CA ASN A 216 2.73 -1.84 12.22
C ASN A 216 3.10 -0.76 11.18
N ARG A 217 2.58 0.46 11.38
CA ARG A 217 2.83 1.64 10.54
C ARG A 217 3.64 2.71 11.24
N ASP A 218 4.46 2.33 12.21
CA ASP A 218 5.51 3.21 12.69
C ASP A 218 6.32 3.76 11.51
N SER A 219 6.95 4.91 11.71
CA SER A 219 7.73 5.54 10.65
C SER A 219 8.79 4.56 10.14
N TYR A 220 8.78 4.37 8.82
CA TYR A 220 9.76 3.54 8.14
C TYR A 220 10.33 4.30 6.93
N SER A 221 11.62 4.07 6.67
CA SER A 221 12.27 4.47 5.42
C SER A 221 12.23 3.32 4.44
N GLN A 222 12.27 3.65 3.15
CA GLN A 222 12.22 2.67 2.08
C GLN A 222 13.31 2.92 1.05
N HIS A 223 13.89 1.83 0.57
CA HIS A 223 15.01 1.86 -0.35
C HIS A 223 14.88 0.76 -1.41
N ILE A 224 14.96 1.16 -2.68
CA ILE A 224 15.01 0.24 -3.83
C ILE A 224 16.48 0.07 -4.24
N SER A 225 16.90 -1.19 -4.41
CA SER A 225 18.28 -1.55 -4.78
C SER A 225 18.28 -2.69 -5.79
N HIS A 226 19.46 -3.05 -6.32
CA HIS A 226 19.61 -4.18 -7.25
C HIS A 226 18.69 -4.07 -8.46
N VAL A 227 18.57 -2.86 -9.00
CA VAL A 227 17.66 -2.59 -10.12
C VAL A 227 18.28 -3.08 -11.41
N GLU A 228 17.57 -3.97 -12.11
CA GLU A 228 17.94 -4.50 -13.41
C GLU A 228 16.87 -4.16 -14.43
N TYR A 229 17.25 -3.43 -15.47
CA TYR A 229 16.36 -3.00 -16.55
C TYR A 229 16.40 -3.98 -17.71
N ALA A 230 15.23 -4.42 -18.17
CA ALA A 230 15.07 -5.19 -19.40
C ALA A 230 14.99 -4.24 -20.60
N ILE A 231 16.14 -3.65 -20.96
CA ILE A 231 16.26 -2.68 -22.07
C ILE A 231 15.88 -3.32 -23.42
N ASP A 232 16.09 -4.62 -23.57
CA ASP A 232 15.68 -5.42 -24.72
C ASP A 232 14.15 -5.54 -24.88
N GLN A 233 13.40 -5.30 -23.81
CA GLN A 233 11.94 -5.35 -23.77
C GLN A 233 11.31 -3.95 -23.68
N MET A 234 12.09 -2.90 -23.95
CA MET A 234 11.60 -1.52 -23.85
C MET A 234 10.62 -1.18 -24.98
N GLU A 235 9.63 -0.36 -24.66
CA GLU A 235 8.77 0.28 -25.65
C GLU A 235 9.16 1.76 -25.77
N LEU A 236 9.66 2.16 -26.93
CA LEU A 236 10.06 3.55 -27.21
C LEU A 236 9.00 4.25 -28.07
N PHE A 237 8.43 5.32 -27.54
CA PHE A 237 7.44 6.14 -28.20
C PHE A 237 8.02 7.49 -28.57
N HIS A 238 7.84 7.88 -29.82
CA HIS A 238 8.25 9.19 -30.31
C HIS A 238 7.03 10.06 -30.62
N HIS A 239 6.93 11.20 -29.94
CA HIS A 239 5.92 12.20 -30.24
C HIS A 239 6.27 12.99 -31.51
N PRO A 240 5.31 13.72 -32.12
CA PRO A 240 5.63 14.68 -33.17
C PRO A 240 6.57 15.80 -32.64
N PRO A 241 7.41 16.40 -33.49
CA PRO A 241 8.24 17.54 -33.11
C PRO A 241 7.38 18.74 -32.66
N GLU A 242 7.78 19.39 -31.57
CA GLU A 242 7.15 20.58 -31.01
C GLU A 242 8.13 21.76 -31.04
N ALA A 243 7.63 22.96 -31.37
CA ALA A 243 8.42 24.18 -31.29
C ALA A 243 8.66 24.59 -29.83
N LEU A 244 9.88 24.43 -29.33
CA LEU A 244 10.26 24.80 -27.97
C LEU A 244 10.45 26.31 -27.80
N LYS A 245 11.06 26.94 -28.81
CA LYS A 245 11.33 28.38 -28.84
C LYS A 245 11.38 28.87 -30.28
N LEU A 246 10.90 30.08 -30.50
CA LEU A 246 10.92 30.75 -31.80
C LEU A 246 11.48 32.16 -31.63
N THR A 247 12.37 32.56 -32.54
CA THR A 247 12.98 33.88 -32.60
C THR A 247 13.00 34.38 -34.04
N LYS A 248 12.70 35.66 -34.23
CA LYS A 248 12.77 36.33 -35.53
C LYS A 248 13.99 37.25 -35.57
N VAL A 249 14.77 37.16 -36.64
CA VAL A 249 15.91 38.04 -36.92
C VAL A 249 15.57 38.88 -38.13
N THR A 250 15.76 40.19 -38.01
CA THR A 250 15.44 41.14 -39.08
C THR A 250 16.69 41.93 -39.44
N ASN A 251 16.96 42.05 -40.74
CA ASN A 251 17.98 42.94 -41.28
C ASN A 251 17.31 44.07 -42.04
N LEU A 252 17.50 45.30 -41.58
CA LEU A 252 17.01 46.53 -42.23
C LEU A 252 18.14 47.31 -42.93
N GLU A 253 19.36 46.77 -42.92
CA GLU A 253 20.50 47.35 -43.63
C GLU A 253 20.47 46.99 -45.11
N CYS A 254 21.30 47.68 -45.89
CA CYS A 254 21.44 47.45 -47.33
C CYS A 254 22.52 46.43 -47.73
N SER A 255 23.23 45.86 -46.75
CA SER A 255 24.18 44.77 -46.93
C SER A 255 23.73 43.51 -46.19
N ASN A 256 24.29 42.35 -46.59
CA ASN A 256 24.06 41.10 -45.87
C ASN A 256 24.66 41.22 -44.45
N VAL A 257 23.91 40.80 -43.45
CA VAL A 257 24.38 40.82 -42.05
C VAL A 257 24.48 39.39 -41.52
N GLU A 258 25.67 39.03 -41.04
CA GLU A 258 25.89 37.80 -40.28
C GLU A 258 25.37 37.97 -38.85
N LYS A 259 24.51 37.05 -38.43
CA LYS A 259 23.95 36.98 -37.08
C LYS A 259 24.08 35.57 -36.53
N THR A 260 24.62 35.45 -35.33
CA THR A 260 24.54 34.21 -34.56
C THR A 260 23.32 34.26 -33.66
N VAL A 261 22.43 33.29 -33.79
CA VAL A 261 21.24 33.14 -32.97
C VAL A 261 21.43 31.96 -32.04
N THR A 262 21.44 32.23 -30.73
CA THR A 262 21.42 31.21 -29.69
C THR A 262 19.99 31.10 -29.15
N LEU A 263 19.43 29.89 -29.17
CA LEU A 263 18.12 29.56 -28.61
C LEU A 263 18.34 28.66 -27.40
N GLU A 264 17.84 29.08 -26.24
CA GLU A 264 17.92 28.33 -24.99
C GLU A 264 16.54 28.11 -24.38
N LYS A 265 16.31 26.90 -23.87
CA LYS A 265 15.06 26.53 -23.20
C LYS A 265 15.33 25.46 -22.14
N THR A 266 14.78 25.65 -20.95
CA THR A 266 14.73 24.61 -19.93
C THR A 266 13.38 23.90 -19.98
N SER A 267 13.42 22.56 -19.99
CA SER A 267 12.27 21.66 -19.96
C SER A 267 12.26 20.88 -18.66
N THR A 268 11.09 20.68 -18.07
CA THR A 268 10.91 19.79 -16.92
C THR A 268 10.50 18.40 -17.41
N VAL A 269 11.24 17.39 -17.01
CA VAL A 269 10.97 15.99 -17.33
C VAL A 269 10.64 15.20 -16.08
N GLU A 270 9.74 14.23 -16.24
CA GLU A 270 9.34 13.33 -15.17
C GLU A 270 9.88 11.94 -15.45
N LYS A 271 10.41 11.31 -14.39
CA LYS A 271 10.86 9.93 -14.37
C LYS A 271 10.13 9.23 -13.24
N LYS A 272 9.39 8.17 -13.55
CA LYS A 272 8.58 7.42 -12.59
C LYS A 272 8.98 5.95 -12.60
N TRP A 273 9.18 5.38 -11.41
CA TRP A 273 9.39 3.94 -11.23
C TRP A 273 8.13 3.32 -10.67
N ASP A 274 7.25 2.82 -11.53
CA ASP A 274 6.04 2.16 -11.08
C ASP A 274 6.35 0.77 -10.56
N ILE A 275 6.24 0.57 -9.24
CA ILE A 275 6.51 -0.71 -8.56
C ILE A 275 5.24 -1.54 -8.33
N GLY A 276 4.13 -1.17 -8.99
CA GLY A 276 2.85 -1.88 -8.92
C GLY A 276 2.15 -1.80 -7.56
N ARG A 277 2.56 -0.87 -6.70
CA ARG A 277 2.00 -0.66 -5.36
C ARG A 277 2.12 0.80 -4.94
N GLU A 278 1.21 1.21 -4.07
CA GLU A 278 1.27 2.56 -3.50
C GLU A 278 2.47 2.70 -2.56
N THR A 279 3.09 3.88 -2.61
CA THR A 279 4.18 4.26 -1.72
C THR A 279 3.66 5.32 -0.74
N ARG A 280 3.82 5.09 0.56
CA ARG A 280 3.30 5.98 1.60
C ARG A 280 3.89 7.39 1.49
N ASN A 281 3.02 8.40 1.42
CA ASN A 281 3.42 9.80 1.56
C ASN A 281 4.05 10.05 2.94
N GLY A 282 5.21 10.71 2.96
CA GLY A 282 5.93 11.07 4.19
C GLY A 282 7.03 10.11 4.61
N SER A 283 7.12 8.91 4.00
CA SER A 283 8.30 8.04 4.14
C SER A 283 9.43 8.52 3.23
N VAL A 284 10.65 8.61 3.77
CA VAL A 284 11.85 8.83 2.95
C VAL A 284 12.01 7.62 2.02
N SER A 285 11.88 7.86 0.73
CA SER A 285 11.93 6.83 -0.31
C SER A 285 13.11 7.13 -1.22
N THR A 286 14.02 6.18 -1.33
CA THR A 286 15.26 6.31 -2.13
C THR A 286 15.44 5.11 -3.04
N MET A 287 16.28 5.27 -4.05
CA MET A 287 16.67 4.17 -4.93
C MET A 287 18.13 4.30 -5.32
N THR A 288 18.87 3.20 -5.28
CA THR A 288 20.21 3.10 -5.87
C THR A 288 20.12 2.26 -7.13
N ALA A 289 20.34 2.91 -8.28
CA ALA A 289 20.25 2.29 -9.59
C ALA A 289 21.04 3.08 -10.64
N LYS A 290 21.26 2.45 -11.80
CA LYS A 290 21.66 3.16 -13.02
C LYS A 290 20.40 3.71 -13.69
N VAL A 291 20.28 5.03 -13.82
CA VAL A 291 19.08 5.66 -14.38
C VAL A 291 19.15 5.65 -15.91
N PRO A 292 18.08 5.22 -16.63
CA PRO A 292 18.02 5.31 -18.08
C PRO A 292 18.18 6.76 -18.60
N ILE A 293 18.97 6.90 -19.64
CA ILE A 293 19.27 8.15 -20.37
C ILE A 293 18.86 7.94 -21.82
N PHE A 294 18.00 8.82 -22.31
CA PHE A 294 17.45 8.74 -23.67
C PHE A 294 18.36 9.44 -24.67
N GLY A 295 18.92 8.68 -25.61
CA GLY A 295 19.55 9.18 -26.82
C GLY A 295 18.58 9.20 -28.01
N PRO A 296 19.01 9.75 -29.17
CA PRO A 296 18.17 9.87 -30.37
C PRO A 296 17.66 8.53 -30.92
N GLY A 297 18.37 7.42 -30.67
CA GLY A 297 17.98 6.09 -31.15
C GLY A 297 18.33 4.94 -30.20
N ASN A 298 18.81 5.22 -29.00
CA ASN A 298 19.16 4.22 -27.99
C ASN A 298 18.80 4.71 -26.58
N VAL A 299 18.75 3.77 -25.64
CA VAL A 299 18.66 4.05 -24.21
C VAL A 299 19.95 3.57 -23.57
N GLU A 300 20.68 4.50 -22.96
CA GLU A 300 21.90 4.22 -22.21
C GLU A 300 21.61 4.24 -20.71
N LEU A 301 22.47 3.62 -19.91
CA LEU A 301 22.36 3.61 -18.46
C LEU A 301 23.40 4.55 -17.85
N SER A 302 22.98 5.39 -16.90
CA SER A 302 23.89 6.25 -16.14
C SER A 302 24.90 5.45 -15.31
N LYS A 303 25.86 6.15 -14.71
CA LYS A 303 26.57 5.59 -13.54
C LYS A 303 25.56 5.33 -12.43
N GLU A 304 25.82 4.30 -11.63
CA GLU A 304 24.99 4.00 -10.47
C GLU A 304 24.99 5.19 -9.51
N GLN A 305 23.80 5.61 -9.12
CA GLN A 305 23.59 6.74 -8.24
C GLN A 305 22.39 6.49 -7.33
N THR A 306 22.43 7.12 -6.16
CA THR A 306 21.29 7.13 -5.25
C THR A 306 20.43 8.36 -5.54
N VAL A 307 19.15 8.11 -5.79
CA VAL A 307 18.14 9.13 -6.01
C VAL A 307 17.14 9.12 -4.86
N THR A 308 16.66 10.32 -4.51
CA THR A 308 15.60 10.52 -3.53
C THR A 308 14.34 10.93 -4.27
N PHE A 309 13.24 10.23 -4.03
CA PHE A 309 11.98 10.52 -4.71
C PHE A 309 11.31 11.77 -4.14
N SER A 310 10.73 12.60 -5.02
CA SER A 310 10.00 13.80 -4.60
C SER A 310 8.57 13.46 -4.14
N LYS A 311 7.95 12.46 -4.77
CA LYS A 311 6.63 11.92 -4.41
C LYS A 311 6.52 10.48 -4.87
N GLY A 312 6.14 9.58 -3.98
CA GLY A 312 6.09 8.14 -4.27
C GLY A 312 7.43 7.64 -4.79
N THR A 313 7.45 7.23 -6.06
CA THR A 313 8.64 6.77 -6.79
C THR A 313 8.91 7.62 -8.05
N THR A 314 8.57 8.90 -7.98
CA THR A 314 8.76 9.88 -9.06
C THR A 314 9.92 10.84 -8.75
N ILE A 315 10.66 11.21 -9.79
CA ILE A 315 11.67 12.26 -9.81
C ILE A 315 11.30 13.25 -10.90
N VAL A 316 11.44 14.54 -10.59
CA VAL A 316 11.29 15.62 -11.57
C VAL A 316 12.64 16.30 -11.73
N GLU A 317 13.13 16.35 -12.96
CA GLU A 317 14.41 16.98 -13.31
C GLU A 317 14.17 18.13 -14.29
N SER A 318 15.04 19.14 -14.25
CA SER A 318 15.07 20.23 -15.23
C SER A 318 16.27 20.04 -16.14
N ILE A 319 16.02 19.97 -17.45
CA ILE A 319 17.05 19.81 -18.48
C ILE A 319 17.09 21.11 -19.30
N SER A 320 18.29 21.68 -19.43
CA SER A 320 18.52 22.85 -20.28
C SER A 320 18.97 22.42 -21.68
N HIS A 321 18.33 22.99 -22.68
CA HIS A 321 18.64 22.79 -24.09
C HIS A 321 19.15 24.10 -24.67
N ALA A 322 20.20 24.03 -25.47
CA ALA A 322 20.76 25.17 -26.19
C ALA A 322 21.13 24.76 -27.62
N VAL A 323 20.84 25.63 -28.58
CA VAL A 323 21.29 25.45 -29.97
C VAL A 323 21.64 26.81 -30.57
N SER A 324 22.72 26.85 -31.35
CA SER A 324 23.19 28.06 -32.01
C SER A 324 23.25 27.86 -33.52
N VAL A 325 22.80 28.86 -34.27
CA VAL A 325 22.86 28.89 -35.74
C VAL A 325 23.41 30.23 -36.21
N GLU A 326 24.37 30.16 -37.13
CA GLU A 326 24.87 31.34 -37.85
C GLU A 326 24.06 31.56 -39.12
N LEU A 327 23.60 32.79 -39.33
CA LEU A 327 22.68 33.16 -40.40
C LEU A 327 23.21 34.38 -41.13
N LEU A 328 23.24 34.30 -42.45
CA LEU A 328 23.43 35.45 -43.31
C LEU A 328 22.05 35.99 -43.72
N VAL A 329 21.62 37.11 -43.13
CA VAL A 329 20.30 37.69 -43.39
C VAL A 329 20.41 38.74 -44.51
N PRO A 330 19.72 38.56 -45.65
CA PRO A 330 19.77 39.53 -46.75
C PRO A 330 19.21 40.91 -46.37
N PRO A 331 19.55 41.97 -47.13
CA PRO A 331 18.98 43.31 -46.96
C PRO A 331 17.46 43.30 -46.96
N ASN A 332 16.83 44.05 -46.05
CA ASN A 332 15.38 44.16 -45.94
C ASN A 332 14.64 42.82 -45.85
N HIS A 333 15.28 41.79 -45.29
CA HIS A 333 14.66 40.48 -45.04
C HIS A 333 14.60 40.17 -43.56
N SER A 334 13.67 39.29 -43.20
CA SER A 334 13.56 38.71 -41.88
C SER A 334 13.50 37.19 -41.96
N CYS A 335 14.29 36.52 -41.13
CA CYS A 335 14.34 35.06 -41.04
C CYS A 335 13.81 34.64 -39.68
N THR A 336 13.04 33.55 -39.65
CA THR A 336 12.59 32.94 -38.40
C THR A 336 13.47 31.74 -38.10
N VAL A 337 13.94 31.64 -36.86
CA VAL A 337 14.68 30.49 -36.35
C VAL A 337 13.86 29.86 -35.24
N ARG A 338 13.63 28.56 -35.35
CA ARG A 338 12.82 27.78 -34.42
C ARG A 338 13.65 26.64 -33.86
N MET A 339 13.60 26.47 -32.55
CA MET A 339 14.14 25.32 -31.85
C MET A 339 13.04 24.28 -31.72
N ASP A 340 13.19 23.17 -32.41
CA ASP A 340 12.28 22.03 -32.38
C ASP A 340 12.78 20.97 -31.43
N GLY A 341 11.90 20.49 -30.56
CA GLY A 341 12.16 19.40 -29.64
C GLY A 341 11.20 18.26 -29.91
N ARG A 342 11.73 17.04 -29.97
CA ARG A 342 10.91 15.84 -30.02
C ARG A 342 10.89 15.18 -28.64
N LYS A 343 9.69 15.05 -28.06
CA LYS A 343 9.51 14.27 -26.83
C LYS A 343 9.58 12.78 -27.16
N MET A 344 10.33 12.06 -26.34
CA MET A 344 10.48 10.63 -26.36
C MET A 344 10.03 10.09 -25.01
N LYS A 345 9.24 9.02 -25.04
CA LYS A 345 8.82 8.29 -23.86
C LYS A 345 9.34 6.87 -23.97
N ALA A 346 9.88 6.31 -22.91
CA ALA A 346 10.11 4.88 -22.85
C ALA A 346 9.51 4.25 -21.61
N ASP A 347 8.90 3.09 -21.84
CA ASP A 347 8.41 2.19 -20.81
C ASP A 347 9.36 0.99 -20.76
N ILE A 348 10.08 0.84 -19.65
CA ILE A 348 11.15 -0.15 -19.48
C ILE A 348 10.82 -1.04 -18.27
N PRO A 349 10.51 -2.33 -18.48
CA PRO A 349 10.36 -3.27 -17.37
C PRO A 349 11.65 -3.38 -16.56
N PHE A 350 11.52 -3.49 -15.24
CA PHE A 350 12.65 -3.72 -14.36
C PHE A 350 12.32 -4.67 -13.20
N THR A 351 13.36 -5.29 -12.68
CA THR A 351 13.32 -6.01 -11.40
C THR A 351 14.15 -5.25 -10.37
N GLY A 352 13.87 -5.46 -9.09
CA GLY A 352 14.64 -4.86 -8.02
C GLY A 352 14.32 -5.46 -6.66
N ARG A 353 15.00 -4.94 -5.64
CA ARG A 353 14.79 -5.29 -4.25
C ARG A 353 14.29 -4.08 -3.48
N LEU A 354 13.06 -4.16 -2.98
CA LEU A 354 12.49 -3.17 -2.09
C LEU A 354 12.82 -3.53 -0.65
N SER A 355 13.38 -2.59 0.10
CA SER A 355 13.66 -2.73 1.52
C SER A 355 12.91 -1.67 2.32
N ARG A 356 12.43 -2.04 3.51
CA ARG A 356 11.83 -1.13 4.49
C ARG A 356 12.57 -1.29 5.81
N THR A 357 12.94 -0.16 6.41
CA THR A 357 13.59 -0.13 7.73
C THR A 357 12.71 0.65 8.70
N ASN A 358 12.28 0.00 9.78
CA ASN A 358 11.47 0.64 10.82
C ASN A 358 12.32 1.56 11.73
N HIS A 359 11.67 2.27 12.64
CA HIS A 359 12.36 3.15 13.60
C HIS A 359 13.31 2.44 14.57
N ASN A 360 13.15 1.12 14.76
CA ASN A 360 14.03 0.30 15.60
C ASN A 360 15.30 -0.16 14.85
N GLY A 361 15.37 0.08 13.54
CA GLY A 361 16.48 -0.37 12.69
C GLY A 361 16.29 -1.77 12.10
N ASP A 362 15.13 -2.41 12.32
CA ASP A 362 14.83 -3.69 11.68
C ASP A 362 14.55 -3.48 10.19
N THR A 363 15.31 -4.15 9.34
CA THR A 363 15.18 -4.05 7.88
C THR A 363 14.64 -5.34 7.30
N HIS A 364 13.49 -5.24 6.62
CA HIS A 364 12.92 -6.32 5.83
C HIS A 364 13.00 -5.98 4.34
N TRP A 365 13.02 -6.99 3.48
CA TRP A 365 13.11 -6.78 2.03
C TRP A 365 12.30 -7.81 1.24
N THR A 366 11.94 -7.45 0.02
CA THR A 366 11.24 -8.33 -0.93
C THR A 366 11.67 -8.00 -2.37
N TYR A 367 11.48 -8.95 -3.28
CA TYR A 367 11.67 -8.71 -4.70
C TYR A 367 10.45 -7.98 -5.29
N ILE A 368 10.74 -7.03 -6.17
CA ILE A 368 9.72 -6.26 -6.89
C ILE A 368 9.99 -6.31 -8.39
N THR A 369 8.91 -6.25 -9.14
CA THR A 369 8.91 -6.00 -10.58
C THR A 369 8.18 -4.67 -10.79
N GLY A 370 8.61 -3.92 -11.78
CA GLY A 370 8.00 -2.64 -12.09
C GLY A 370 8.24 -2.21 -13.52
N THR A 371 7.68 -1.05 -13.85
CA THR A 371 7.90 -0.38 -15.13
C THR A 371 8.45 1.00 -14.86
N TYR A 372 9.60 1.30 -15.44
CA TYR A 372 10.14 2.64 -15.49
C TYR A 372 9.47 3.39 -16.64
N ASP A 373 8.80 4.49 -16.32
CA ASP A 373 8.20 5.43 -17.26
C ASP A 373 9.05 6.70 -17.25
N GLY A 374 9.79 6.90 -18.35
CA GLY A 374 10.68 8.04 -18.51
C GLY A 374 10.27 8.88 -19.72
N VAL A 375 10.13 10.19 -19.52
CA VAL A 375 9.96 11.16 -20.60
C VAL A 375 11.24 11.99 -20.74
N SER A 376 11.68 12.23 -21.97
CA SER A 376 12.77 13.17 -22.26
C SER A 376 12.56 13.88 -23.59
N VAL A 377 13.22 15.02 -23.77
CA VAL A 377 13.30 15.70 -25.07
C VAL A 377 14.63 15.28 -25.70
N GLY A 378 14.59 14.25 -26.54
CA GLY A 378 15.81 13.58 -27.05
C GLY A 378 16.40 14.26 -28.29
N GLU A 379 15.57 14.67 -29.24
CA GLU A 379 16.02 15.32 -30.48
C GLU A 379 15.76 16.83 -30.42
N ILE A 380 16.83 17.62 -30.51
CA ILE A 380 16.77 19.08 -30.64
C ILE A 380 17.25 19.44 -32.04
N ASN A 381 16.42 20.15 -32.79
CA ASN A 381 16.74 20.65 -34.12
C ASN A 381 16.60 22.17 -34.16
N ALA A 382 17.52 22.85 -34.84
CA ALA A 382 17.33 24.25 -35.21
C ALA A 382 16.82 24.33 -36.65
N VAL A 383 15.63 24.89 -36.82
CA VAL A 383 14.96 25.05 -38.11
C VAL A 383 14.99 26.51 -38.50
N VAL A 384 15.62 26.81 -39.63
CA VAL A 384 15.62 28.14 -40.23
C VAL A 384 14.54 28.17 -41.30
N GLU A 385 13.53 29.01 -41.11
CA GLU A 385 12.50 29.23 -42.11
C GLU A 385 13.03 30.15 -43.23
N ARG A 386 12.45 30.03 -44.43
CA ARG A 386 12.83 30.88 -45.56
C ARG A 386 12.60 32.34 -45.20
N CYS A 387 13.66 33.14 -45.30
CA CYS A 387 13.62 34.56 -45.03
C CYS A 387 12.59 35.25 -45.92
N GLN A 388 11.75 36.08 -45.33
CA GLN A 388 10.71 36.83 -46.00
C GLN A 388 11.10 38.30 -46.08
N PRO A 389 10.79 39.00 -47.19
CA PRO A 389 10.94 40.45 -47.27
C PRO A 389 10.19 41.13 -46.13
N VAL A 390 10.78 42.18 -45.56
CA VAL A 390 10.13 42.99 -44.53
C VAL A 390 9.12 43.91 -45.21
N PRO A 391 7.83 43.89 -44.81
CA PRO A 391 6.84 44.82 -45.34
C PRO A 391 7.25 46.28 -45.07
N GLU A 392 7.05 47.16 -46.06
CA GLU A 392 7.31 48.61 -45.94
C GLU A 392 8.77 48.99 -45.66
N ALA A 393 9.72 48.10 -45.94
CA ALA A 393 11.14 48.41 -45.78
C ALA A 393 11.60 49.51 -46.75
N VAL A 394 12.49 50.39 -46.27
CA VAL A 394 13.07 51.47 -47.09
C VAL A 394 13.91 50.85 -48.23
N PRO A 395 13.65 51.18 -49.50
CA PRO A 395 14.42 50.63 -50.61
C PRO A 395 15.90 51.01 -50.51
N CYS A 396 16.77 50.04 -50.74
CA CYS A 396 18.20 50.28 -50.81
C CYS A 396 18.55 51.00 -52.12
N SER A 397 19.31 52.09 -52.02
CA SER A 397 19.80 52.82 -53.18
C SER A 397 20.87 52.00 -53.90
N PRO A 398 20.92 51.98 -55.25
CA PRO A 398 21.97 51.29 -56.00
C PRO A 398 23.39 51.78 -55.70
N ASP A 399 23.56 52.97 -55.10
CA ASP A 399 24.86 53.55 -54.75
C ASP A 399 25.42 53.09 -53.38
N GLN A 400 24.75 52.17 -52.67
CA GLN A 400 25.13 51.72 -51.30
C GLN A 400 25.55 50.24 -51.20
N ASN A 401 25.85 49.59 -52.33
CA ASN A 401 26.21 48.17 -52.37
C ASN A 401 27.72 47.91 -52.29
#